data_AF-A0A9Q4PXR2-F1
#
_entry.id   AF-A0A9Q4PXR2-F1
#
_cell.length_a   1.000
_cell.length_b   1.000
_cell.length_c   1.000
_cell.angle_alpha   90.00
_cell.angle_beta   90.00
_cell.angle_gamma   90.00
#
_symmetry.space_group_name_H-M   'P 1'
#
loop_
_entity.id
_entity.type
_entity.pdbx_description
1 polymer ?
#
loop_
_entity_poly.entity_id
_entity_poly.type
_entity_poly.pdbx_seq_one_letter_code
_entity_poly.pdbx_strand_id
1 'polypeptide(L)'
;IGSIISSYSFPDADGDGIDDRWDACPDEQENYNGYLDWDGCPDVPGAESTAPTRIDSDGDGYHDGIDSCPTEPETWNKYNDHDGCPDIAPEQQRFAHDADLDGIINDLDLCPLDPEDYDGDRDDDGCPDN
;
A
#
# COMPACT_ATOMS: atom_id res chain seq x y z
N ILE A 1 50.50 4.68 -29.52
CA ILE A 1 49.74 3.49 -29.08
C ILE A 1 48.32 3.65 -29.59
N GLY A 2 47.88 2.79 -30.52
CA GLY A 2 46.58 2.91 -31.18
C GLY A 2 45.47 2.41 -30.27
N SER A 3 44.43 3.22 -30.08
CA SER A 3 43.22 2.84 -29.36
C SER A 3 42.41 1.87 -30.23
N ILE A 4 42.19 0.66 -29.74
CA ILE A 4 41.32 -0.33 -30.39
C ILE A 4 39.86 0.07 -30.16
N ILE A 5 39.29 0.84 -31.09
CA ILE A 5 37.84 1.00 -31.16
C ILE A 5 37.24 -0.33 -31.61
N SER A 6 36.59 -1.04 -30.69
CA SER A 6 35.86 -2.27 -31.00
C SER A 6 34.80 -1.93 -32.06
N SER A 7 34.97 -2.45 -33.28
CA SER A 7 34.07 -2.20 -34.41
C SER A 7 32.88 -3.15 -34.46
N TYR A 8 32.61 -3.88 -33.36
CA TYR A 8 31.49 -4.80 -33.27
C TYR A 8 30.28 -4.04 -32.71
N SER A 9 29.32 -3.76 -33.58
CA SER A 9 27.98 -3.30 -33.19
C SER A 9 27.14 -4.53 -32.91
N PHE A 10 26.40 -4.52 -31.81
CA PHE A 10 25.39 -5.54 -31.58
C PHE A 10 24.20 -5.31 -32.52
N PRO A 11 23.41 -6.36 -32.81
CA PRO A 11 22.16 -6.23 -33.53
C PRO A 11 21.17 -5.35 -32.77
N ASP A 12 20.45 -4.55 -33.56
CA ASP A 12 19.33 -3.68 -33.21
C ASP A 12 18.38 -3.82 -34.42
N ALA A 13 17.39 -4.69 -34.28
CA ALA A 13 16.61 -5.24 -35.38
C ALA A 13 15.56 -4.26 -35.92
N ASP A 14 15.02 -3.39 -35.07
CA ASP A 14 14.08 -2.35 -35.46
C ASP A 14 14.72 -0.95 -35.62
N GLY A 15 15.97 -0.78 -35.17
CA GLY A 15 16.79 0.40 -35.37
C GLY A 15 16.49 1.54 -34.40
N ASP A 16 15.93 1.24 -33.23
CA ASP A 16 15.54 2.23 -32.24
C ASP A 16 16.71 2.72 -31.35
N GLY A 17 17.87 2.06 -31.41
CA GLY A 17 19.07 2.39 -30.63
C GLY A 17 19.27 1.57 -29.35
N ILE A 18 18.42 0.59 -29.08
CA ILE A 18 18.54 -0.39 -28.01
C ILE A 18 18.98 -1.72 -28.63
N ASP A 19 20.06 -2.33 -28.10
CA ASP A 19 20.51 -3.63 -28.62
C ASP A 19 19.43 -4.69 -28.37
N ASP A 20 19.22 -5.63 -29.31
CA ASP A 20 18.26 -6.77 -29.21
C ASP A 20 18.36 -7.59 -27.90
N ARG A 21 19.48 -7.48 -27.17
CA ARG A 21 19.71 -8.19 -25.90
C ARG A 21 19.08 -7.50 -24.70
N TRP A 22 18.75 -6.22 -24.86
CA TRP A 22 18.19 -5.32 -23.85
C TRP A 22 16.84 -4.74 -24.26
N ASP A 23 16.46 -4.94 -25.51
CA ASP A 23 15.16 -4.62 -26.08
C ASP A 23 14.12 -5.71 -25.71
N ALA A 24 13.02 -5.29 -25.08
CA ALA A 24 11.90 -6.15 -24.74
C ALA A 24 10.93 -6.37 -25.91
N CYS A 25 10.97 -5.51 -26.93
CA CYS A 25 10.21 -5.59 -28.16
C CYS A 25 11.12 -5.51 -29.42
N PRO A 26 11.97 -6.53 -29.71
CA PRO A 26 13.02 -6.50 -30.76
C PRO A 26 12.60 -6.18 -32.20
N ASP A 27 11.30 -6.12 -32.49
CA ASP A 27 10.75 -5.85 -33.82
C ASP A 27 9.85 -4.59 -33.82
N GLU A 28 9.74 -3.86 -32.70
CA GLU A 28 8.85 -2.72 -32.52
C GLU A 28 9.59 -1.50 -31.94
N GLN A 29 9.88 -0.55 -32.83
CA GLN A 29 10.67 0.63 -32.49
C GLN A 29 10.10 1.48 -31.34
N GLU A 30 10.98 1.82 -30.40
CA GLU A 30 10.68 2.70 -29.26
C GLU A 30 10.30 4.12 -29.68
N ASN A 31 9.36 4.75 -28.95
CA ASN A 31 8.78 6.05 -29.28
C ASN A 31 9.34 7.24 -28.47
N TYR A 32 10.28 6.99 -27.55
CA TYR A 32 11.08 8.00 -26.84
C TYR A 32 10.26 9.17 -26.29
N ASN A 33 9.20 8.85 -25.54
CA ASN A 33 8.23 9.82 -25.07
C ASN A 33 8.44 10.30 -23.62
N GLY A 34 9.50 9.83 -22.95
CA GLY A 34 9.85 10.17 -21.57
C GLY A 34 9.23 9.26 -20.51
N TYR A 35 8.49 8.24 -20.93
CA TYR A 35 8.13 7.07 -20.15
C TYR A 35 8.96 5.90 -20.69
N LEU A 36 9.37 4.97 -19.83
CA LEU A 36 10.11 3.71 -20.11
C LEU A 36 11.05 3.60 -21.34
N ASP A 37 11.66 4.70 -21.82
CA ASP A 37 12.47 4.80 -23.05
C ASP A 37 13.73 3.89 -23.12
N TRP A 38 13.96 3.05 -22.12
CA TRP A 38 15.07 2.12 -22.01
C TRP A 38 14.66 0.65 -22.18
N ASP A 39 13.36 0.35 -22.27
CA ASP A 39 12.86 -1.03 -22.37
C ASP A 39 12.70 -1.53 -23.82
N GLY A 40 12.77 -0.64 -24.81
CA GLY A 40 12.65 -0.96 -26.24
C GLY A 40 11.23 -1.22 -26.71
N CYS A 41 10.22 -0.95 -25.88
CA CYS A 41 8.82 -1.22 -26.22
C CYS A 41 8.00 0.06 -26.35
N PRO A 42 7.32 0.30 -27.49
CA PRO A 42 6.61 1.54 -27.72
C PRO A 42 5.55 1.79 -26.65
N ASP A 43 5.77 2.85 -25.89
CA ASP A 43 4.87 3.26 -24.82
C ASP A 43 3.59 3.86 -25.38
N VAL A 44 2.55 3.03 -25.49
CA VAL A 44 1.22 3.46 -25.93
C VAL A 44 0.27 3.61 -24.73
N PRO A 45 -0.39 4.76 -24.58
CA PRO A 45 -1.44 4.93 -23.57
C PRO A 45 -2.53 3.87 -23.77
N GLY A 46 -2.65 2.93 -22.82
CA GLY A 46 -3.60 1.82 -22.89
C GLY A 46 -3.00 0.43 -23.19
N ALA A 47 -1.68 0.29 -23.33
CA ALA A 47 -0.98 -1.00 -23.18
C ALA A 47 -0.84 -1.42 -21.70
N GLU A 48 -1.82 -1.03 -20.88
CA GLU A 48 -2.05 -1.60 -19.56
C GLU A 48 -2.19 -3.13 -19.71
N SER A 49 -1.75 -3.88 -18.71
CA SER A 49 -1.87 -5.33 -18.68
C SER A 49 -3.28 -5.75 -19.10
N THR A 50 -3.40 -6.57 -20.16
CA THR A 50 -4.66 -7.22 -20.56
C THR A 50 -5.17 -8.23 -19.51
N ALA A 51 -4.50 -8.36 -18.37
CA ALA A 51 -5.09 -8.98 -17.20
C ALA A 51 -6.37 -8.21 -16.88
N PRO A 52 -7.52 -8.87 -16.69
CA PRO A 52 -8.71 -8.17 -16.27
C PRO A 52 -8.37 -7.42 -14.99
N THR A 53 -8.38 -6.09 -15.03
CA THR A 53 -8.37 -5.24 -13.85
C THR A 53 -9.62 -5.63 -13.08
N ARG A 54 -9.44 -6.53 -12.13
CA ARG A 54 -10.52 -6.91 -11.23
C ARG A 54 -10.79 -5.66 -10.39
N ILE A 55 -12.06 -5.27 -10.34
CA ILE A 55 -12.50 -4.08 -9.60
C ILE A 55 -12.10 -4.31 -8.13
N ASP A 56 -11.47 -3.30 -7.55
CA ASP A 56 -11.06 -3.21 -6.15
C ASP A 56 -11.52 -1.82 -5.72
N SER A 57 -12.69 -1.78 -5.10
CA SER A 57 -13.48 -0.56 -4.90
C SER A 57 -12.96 0.30 -3.73
N ASP A 58 -12.27 -0.28 -2.75
CA ASP A 58 -11.63 0.44 -1.64
C ASP A 58 -10.09 0.50 -1.73
N GLY A 59 -9.49 -0.28 -2.63
CA GLY A 59 -8.08 -0.22 -2.96
C GLY A 59 -7.18 -0.91 -1.93
N ASP A 60 -7.70 -1.87 -1.19
CA ASP A 60 -6.97 -2.58 -0.15
C ASP A 60 -6.12 -3.76 -0.67
N GLY A 61 -6.27 -4.10 -1.95
CA GLY A 61 -5.57 -5.19 -2.63
C GLY A 61 -6.40 -6.47 -2.79
N TYR A 62 -7.61 -6.52 -2.23
CA TYR A 62 -8.60 -7.57 -2.49
C TYR A 62 -9.62 -7.05 -3.49
N HIS A 63 -9.81 -7.80 -4.57
CA HIS A 63 -10.81 -7.42 -5.56
C HIS A 63 -12.22 -7.72 -5.05
N ASP A 64 -13.22 -6.91 -5.41
CA ASP A 64 -14.62 -6.99 -4.97
C ASP A 64 -15.26 -8.38 -5.05
N GLY A 65 -14.76 -9.26 -5.94
CA GLY A 65 -15.26 -10.63 -6.09
C GLY A 65 -14.70 -11.66 -5.10
N ILE A 66 -13.65 -11.31 -4.36
CA ILE A 66 -13.01 -12.13 -3.31
C ILE A 66 -12.98 -11.43 -1.95
N ASP A 67 -13.22 -10.12 -1.95
CA ASP A 67 -13.30 -9.28 -0.77
C ASP A 67 -14.65 -9.48 -0.05
N SER A 68 -14.59 -9.65 1.27
CA SER A 68 -15.76 -9.78 2.14
C SER A 68 -16.40 -8.41 2.46
N CYS A 69 -15.62 -7.32 2.38
CA CYS A 69 -16.05 -5.95 2.60
C CYS A 69 -15.65 -5.02 1.44
N PRO A 70 -16.25 -5.16 0.23
CA PRO A 70 -15.85 -4.45 -1.01
C PRO A 70 -15.85 -2.91 -1.02
N THR A 71 -16.13 -2.25 0.09
CA THR A 71 -16.19 -0.79 0.18
C THR A 71 -15.49 -0.25 1.41
N GLU A 72 -14.93 -1.14 2.24
CA GLU A 72 -14.27 -0.78 3.48
C GLU A 72 -12.90 -1.47 3.51
N PRO A 73 -11.80 -0.70 3.44
CA PRO A 73 -10.49 -1.28 3.26
C PRO A 73 -10.05 -2.09 4.50
N GLU A 74 -9.39 -3.22 4.25
CA GLU A 74 -8.75 -4.06 5.25
C GLU A 74 -7.86 -3.29 6.24
N THR A 75 -7.88 -3.71 7.50
CA THR A 75 -7.04 -3.17 8.57
C THR A 75 -5.91 -4.15 8.90
N TRP A 76 -4.73 -3.90 8.36
CA TRP A 76 -3.53 -4.72 8.54
C TRP A 76 -2.97 -4.69 9.99
N ASN A 77 -3.62 -5.40 10.90
CA ASN A 77 -3.33 -5.40 12.33
C ASN A 77 -2.92 -6.79 12.88
N LYS A 78 -2.73 -7.80 12.01
CA LYS A 78 -2.42 -9.21 12.34
C LYS A 78 -3.59 -10.01 12.88
N TYR A 79 -4.80 -9.49 12.77
CA TYR A 79 -6.06 -10.14 13.06
C TYR A 79 -6.87 -10.12 11.76
N ASN A 80 -7.37 -11.29 11.36
CA ASN A 80 -8.07 -11.57 10.09
C ASN A 80 -7.69 -10.79 8.80
N ASP A 81 -6.44 -10.33 8.62
CA ASP A 81 -5.94 -9.60 7.43
C ASP A 81 -6.13 -10.27 6.03
N HIS A 82 -6.84 -11.40 5.95
CA HIS A 82 -7.05 -12.20 4.74
C HIS A 82 -8.52 -12.27 4.30
N ASP A 83 -9.43 -11.57 4.97
CA ASP A 83 -10.84 -11.54 4.59
C ASP A 83 -11.25 -10.27 3.82
N GLY A 84 -10.40 -9.24 3.80
CA GLY A 84 -10.64 -7.98 3.10
C GLY A 84 -11.51 -7.03 3.93
N CYS A 85 -11.69 -7.28 5.23
CA CYS A 85 -12.58 -6.51 6.08
C CYS A 85 -11.82 -5.77 7.18
N PRO A 86 -12.19 -4.51 7.49
CA PRO A 86 -11.60 -3.83 8.62
C PRO A 86 -11.99 -4.54 9.91
N ASP A 87 -10.98 -4.88 10.71
CA ASP A 87 -11.19 -5.44 12.04
C ASP A 87 -10.32 -4.78 13.12
N ILE A 88 -10.56 -5.19 14.37
CA ILE A 88 -9.82 -4.71 15.53
C ILE A 88 -9.26 -5.91 16.27
N ALA A 89 -7.93 -6.01 16.34
CA ALA A 89 -7.26 -7.06 17.09
C ALA A 89 -7.70 -7.02 18.57
N PRO A 90 -7.85 -8.17 19.25
CA PRO A 90 -8.24 -8.24 20.67
C PRO A 90 -7.36 -7.39 21.60
N GLU A 91 -6.09 -7.19 21.24
CA GLU A 91 -5.15 -6.37 22.02
C GLU A 91 -5.43 -4.87 21.89
N GLN A 92 -5.99 -4.45 20.75
CA GLN A 92 -6.41 -3.08 20.48
C GLN A 92 -7.79 -2.77 21.07
N GLN A 93 -8.64 -3.78 21.29
CA GLN A 93 -9.98 -3.60 21.88
C GLN A 93 -9.94 -3.01 23.29
N ARG A 94 -8.89 -3.27 24.07
CA ARG A 94 -8.75 -2.70 25.42
C ARG A 94 -8.61 -1.18 25.41
N PHE A 95 -8.04 -0.62 24.35
CA PHE A 95 -7.80 0.82 24.19
C PHE A 95 -8.86 1.51 23.33
N ALA A 96 -9.68 0.74 22.59
CA ALA A 96 -10.76 1.30 21.79
C ALA A 96 -11.85 1.98 22.64
N HIS A 97 -11.99 1.56 23.89
CA HIS A 97 -13.00 2.05 24.82
C HIS A 97 -12.43 2.84 25.98
N ASP A 98 -11.17 3.26 25.93
CA ASP A 98 -10.47 4.02 26.97
C ASP A 98 -9.72 5.14 26.25
N ALA A 99 -10.34 6.32 26.18
CA ALA A 99 -9.94 7.37 25.25
C ALA A 99 -8.76 8.21 25.75
N ASP A 100 -8.52 8.30 27.05
CA ASP A 100 -7.35 8.95 27.65
C ASP A 100 -6.29 7.96 28.20
N LEU A 101 -6.59 6.66 28.12
CA LEU A 101 -5.67 5.56 28.41
C LEU A 101 -5.28 5.47 29.88
N ASP A 102 -6.17 5.88 30.78
CA ASP A 102 -5.97 5.79 32.22
C ASP A 102 -6.31 4.41 32.80
N GLY A 103 -6.92 3.52 32.01
CA GLY A 103 -7.29 2.15 32.38
C GLY A 103 -8.76 1.96 32.76
N ILE A 104 -9.57 3.02 32.77
CA ILE A 104 -11.02 3.00 32.98
C ILE A 104 -11.69 3.16 31.61
N ILE A 105 -12.68 2.31 31.31
CA ILE A 105 -13.37 2.42 30.02
C ILE A 105 -14.30 3.64 30.03
N ASN A 106 -14.44 4.33 28.91
CA ASN A 106 -15.29 5.50 28.66
C ASN A 106 -16.73 5.35 29.21
N ASP A 107 -17.27 4.13 29.23
CA ASP A 107 -18.62 3.85 29.76
C ASP A 107 -18.70 3.82 31.30
N LEU A 108 -17.55 3.68 31.96
CA LEU A 108 -17.37 3.64 33.42
C LEU A 108 -16.60 4.87 33.95
N ASP A 109 -16.09 5.72 33.05
CA ASP A 109 -15.30 6.90 33.32
C ASP A 109 -16.17 8.18 33.38
N LEU A 110 -16.03 8.98 34.45
CA LEU A 110 -16.78 10.22 34.61
C LEU A 110 -16.25 11.38 33.74
N CYS A 111 -14.99 11.33 33.30
CA CYS A 111 -14.39 12.27 32.36
C CYS A 111 -13.50 11.54 31.35
N PRO A 112 -14.12 10.93 30.31
CA PRO A 112 -13.47 10.06 29.31
C PRO A 112 -12.35 10.64 28.44
N LEU A 113 -11.88 11.85 28.72
CA LEU A 113 -10.84 12.55 27.95
C LEU A 113 -9.77 13.17 28.86
N ASP A 114 -9.93 13.08 30.18
CA ASP A 114 -9.08 13.68 31.19
C ASP A 114 -8.60 12.56 32.12
N PRO A 115 -7.36 12.07 31.97
CA PRO A 115 -6.93 10.84 32.65
C PRO A 115 -6.84 11.02 34.16
N GLU A 116 -7.26 9.99 34.90
CA GLU A 116 -7.10 9.86 36.35
C GLU A 116 -5.65 10.09 36.82
N ASP A 117 -5.47 10.80 37.93
CA ASP A 117 -4.16 11.14 38.48
C ASP A 117 -3.66 10.19 39.58
N TYR A 118 -4.52 9.25 40.02
CA TYR A 118 -4.21 8.17 40.96
C TYR A 118 -3.50 8.68 42.23
N ASP A 119 -4.02 9.75 42.83
CA ASP A 119 -3.43 10.43 43.98
C ASP A 119 -3.90 9.89 45.35
N GLY A 120 -4.85 8.95 45.33
CA GLY A 120 -5.43 8.33 46.52
C GLY A 120 -6.74 8.96 47.00
N ASP A 121 -7.26 9.97 46.30
CA ASP A 121 -8.64 10.44 46.39
C ASP A 121 -9.39 9.99 45.12
N ARG A 122 -10.55 9.36 45.31
CA ARG A 122 -11.48 8.92 44.26
C ARG A 122 -10.92 8.27 42.98
N ASP A 123 -9.74 7.63 43.03
CA ASP A 123 -9.08 6.85 41.93
C ASP A 123 -9.93 5.84 41.11
N ASP A 124 -11.18 5.58 41.47
CA ASP A 124 -12.09 4.66 40.75
C ASP A 124 -13.13 5.42 39.89
N ASP A 125 -13.18 6.76 39.92
CA ASP A 125 -14.16 7.56 39.18
C ASP A 125 -13.68 8.02 37.79
N GLY A 126 -12.39 7.84 37.50
CA GLY A 126 -11.80 8.17 36.20
C GLY A 126 -11.57 9.66 36.02
N CYS A 127 -11.52 10.43 37.10
CA CYS A 127 -11.35 11.87 37.03
C CYS A 127 -10.26 12.44 37.91
N PRO A 128 -9.44 13.36 37.37
CA PRO A 128 -8.45 14.05 38.18
C PRO A 128 -9.14 14.87 39.27
N ASP A 129 -8.59 14.78 40.48
CA ASP A 129 -9.20 15.33 41.70
C ASP A 129 -8.81 16.79 42.00
N ASN A 130 -8.24 17.48 41.01
CA ASN A 130 -7.56 18.78 41.13
C ASN A 130 -8.32 20.00 40.58
#